data_AF-A0ABD2VNV3-F1
#
_entry.id   AF-A0ABD2VNV3-F1
#
_cell.length_a   1.000
_cell.length_b   1.000
_cell.length_c   1.000
_cell.angle_alpha   90.00
_cell.angle_beta   90.00
_cell.angle_gamma   90.00
#
_symmetry.space_group_name_H-M   'P 1'
#
loop_
_entity.id
_entity.type
_entity.pdbx_description
1 polymer ?
#
loop_
_entity_poly.entity_id
_entity_poly.type
_entity_poly.pdbx_seq_one_letter_code
_entity_poly.pdbx_strand_id
1 'polypeptide(L)'
;MDVSVYLGAAPIVECLQNFRPNVIITSRVADASLFLAPMVYELGWNWNDLHLLAQGSLAGHLLECGCQLTGGYYMHPGDKYRDISLQDLLDLSLPFAEVSFDGKVCVAKAESSGGVLNPCTCAEQLLYEVGNPSSYITPDVVVDFQDVSFQTLSSSKVLCAGAKPSASAPNNLLLLASKDKGWKGWGEISYGGYECVKRAKAADFLVRSWMEEVYPGISKHLISYIIGLDSLKAVSIDEDLPRDSQDIRLRMDGLFENKEQAIHFTKEFIALYTNGPAGGGGISTGHKKDIILEKALVKRKDVQWHMTATRNKIMQSDDLVSPKNIIETSSFHDSVLQSLTMETTLSHKEGSPQIELISPAPHDRKIPLYDFAHSRAGDKGDDINFSLIPYFPPDIERLKKIVTQEWVKKVVSSLLNPSSFPTSDDIERRDKWVSEHVEVEIYEVRGIHSLNIVVRNILDGGVNCSRRIDRHGKTLSDLILCQKVLLPL
;
A
#
# COMPACT_ATOMS: atom_id res chain seq x y z
N MET A 1 17.34 -1.48 -23.31
CA MET A 1 17.07 -1.62 -21.87
C MET A 1 16.59 -0.27 -21.43
N ASP A 2 15.29 -0.16 -21.14
CA ASP A 2 14.73 1.12 -20.72
C ASP A 2 15.02 1.31 -19.24
N VAL A 3 15.59 2.47 -18.92
CA VAL A 3 16.01 2.86 -17.57
C VAL A 3 15.25 4.10 -17.11
N SER A 4 14.97 4.17 -15.82
CA SER A 4 14.33 5.32 -15.19
C SER A 4 15.11 5.70 -13.94
N VAL A 5 15.53 6.95 -13.85
CA VAL A 5 16.22 7.50 -12.68
C VAL A 5 15.25 8.37 -11.91
N TYR A 6 15.15 8.19 -10.60
CA TYR A 6 14.32 9.03 -9.74
C TYR A 6 15.01 10.35 -9.48
N LEU A 7 14.55 11.40 -10.18
CA LEU A 7 15.01 12.76 -9.98
C LEU A 7 14.30 13.43 -8.79
N GLY A 8 14.91 14.51 -8.29
CA GLY A 8 14.34 15.34 -7.22
C GLY A 8 13.54 16.53 -7.74
N ALA A 9 13.33 17.51 -6.87
CA ALA A 9 12.56 18.72 -7.13
C ALA A 9 13.30 19.75 -8.00
N ALA A 10 14.64 19.71 -8.05
CA ALA A 10 15.44 20.73 -8.73
C ALA A 10 15.11 20.94 -10.23
N PRO A 11 14.94 19.89 -11.06
CA PRO A 11 14.53 20.07 -12.46
C PRO A 11 13.16 20.73 -12.63
N ILE A 12 12.23 20.51 -11.69
CA ILE A 12 10.90 21.12 -11.71
C ILE A 12 11.02 22.61 -11.37
N VAL A 13 11.80 22.96 -10.35
CA VAL A 13 12.07 24.35 -9.96
C VAL A 13 12.72 25.12 -11.12
N GLU A 14 13.69 24.52 -11.82
CA GLU A 14 14.33 25.16 -12.97
C GLU A 14 13.33 25.40 -14.13
N CYS A 15 12.41 24.46 -14.37
CA CYS A 15 11.33 24.66 -15.34
C CYS A 15 10.38 25.81 -14.96
N LEU A 16 10.02 25.91 -13.68
CA LEU A 16 9.17 27.00 -13.16
C LEU A 16 9.85 28.36 -13.33
N GLN A 17 11.14 28.45 -13.00
CA GLN A 17 11.95 29.67 -13.13
C GLN A 17 12.08 30.12 -14.58
N ASN A 18 12.35 29.20 -15.50
CA ASN A 18 12.66 29.54 -16.89
C ASN A 18 11.42 29.79 -17.76
N PHE A 19 10.31 29.09 -17.51
CA PHE A 19 9.18 29.10 -18.45
C PHE A 19 7.84 29.53 -17.85
N ARG A 20 7.70 29.56 -16.52
CA ARG A 20 6.41 29.77 -15.83
C ARG A 20 5.26 28.96 -16.47
N PRO A 21 5.43 27.63 -16.63
CA PRO A 21 4.46 26.80 -17.32
C PRO A 21 3.17 26.64 -16.49
N ASN A 22 2.05 26.41 -17.17
CA ASN A 22 0.80 26.03 -16.50
C ASN A 22 0.77 24.53 -16.12
N VAL A 23 1.49 23.69 -16.87
CA VAL A 23 1.58 22.24 -16.67
C VAL A 23 3.02 21.81 -16.89
N ILE A 24 3.55 21.01 -15.97
CA ILE A 24 4.86 20.36 -16.10
C ILE A 24 4.62 18.86 -16.22
N ILE A 25 5.19 18.24 -17.26
CA ILE A 25 5.22 16.79 -17.42
C ILE A 25 6.66 16.36 -17.22
N THR A 26 6.92 15.57 -16.19
CA THR A 26 8.25 15.06 -15.87
C THR A 26 8.39 13.60 -16.30
N SER A 27 9.64 13.13 -16.42
CA SER A 27 9.93 11.71 -16.34
C SER A 27 9.77 11.23 -14.88
N ARG A 28 10.46 10.15 -14.48
CA ARG A 28 10.41 9.65 -13.11
C ARG A 28 11.05 10.66 -12.14
N VAL A 29 10.24 11.16 -11.22
CA VAL A 29 10.67 11.94 -10.05
C VAL A 29 10.22 11.19 -8.80
N ALA A 30 10.81 11.51 -7.64
CA ALA A 30 10.22 11.07 -6.38
C ALA A 30 8.89 11.79 -6.13
N ASP A 31 7.93 11.07 -5.56
CA ASP A 31 6.55 11.54 -5.43
C ASP A 31 6.48 12.79 -4.52
N ALA A 32 7.14 12.76 -3.36
CA ALA A 32 7.31 13.93 -2.50
C ALA A 32 7.97 15.14 -3.18
N SER A 33 8.85 14.92 -4.17
CA SER A 33 9.53 16.00 -4.90
C SER A 33 8.57 16.82 -5.78
N LEU A 34 7.45 16.23 -6.22
CA LEU A 34 6.40 16.95 -6.95
C LEU A 34 5.78 18.08 -6.10
N PHE A 35 5.72 17.88 -4.78
CA PHE A 35 5.18 18.86 -3.83
C PHE A 35 6.27 19.77 -3.25
N LEU A 36 7.50 19.26 -3.05
CA LEU A 36 8.60 20.07 -2.57
C LEU A 36 9.01 21.16 -3.57
N ALA A 37 8.96 20.88 -4.88
CA ALA A 37 9.32 21.83 -5.92
C ALA A 37 8.54 23.16 -5.87
N PRO A 38 7.19 23.18 -5.85
CA PRO A 38 6.45 24.43 -5.73
C PRO A 38 6.69 25.14 -4.38
N MET A 39 6.93 24.42 -3.28
CA MET A 39 7.29 25.05 -2.00
C MET A 39 8.63 25.80 -2.12
N VAL A 40 9.64 25.17 -2.70
CA VAL A 40 10.96 25.80 -2.93
C VAL A 40 10.84 27.01 -3.86
N TYR A 41 10.07 26.89 -4.94
CA TYR A 41 9.91 27.96 -5.92
C TYR A 41 9.12 29.15 -5.39
N GLU A 42 7.91 28.95 -4.86
CA GLU A 42 6.99 30.02 -4.44
C GLU A 42 7.40 30.66 -3.13
N LEU A 43 7.94 29.89 -2.18
CA LEU A 43 8.39 30.40 -0.88
C LEU A 43 9.85 30.86 -0.91
N GLY A 44 10.55 30.68 -2.03
CA GLY A 44 11.95 31.11 -2.18
C GLY A 44 12.91 30.41 -1.22
N TRP A 45 12.64 29.16 -0.85
CA TRP A 45 13.48 28.42 0.08
C TRP A 45 14.87 28.15 -0.49
N ASN A 46 15.87 28.21 0.39
CA ASN A 46 17.26 27.93 0.03
C ASN A 46 17.52 26.43 0.05
N TRP A 47 18.12 25.89 -1.02
CA TRP A 47 18.52 24.48 -1.10
C TRP A 47 19.50 24.02 -0.01
N ASN A 48 20.20 24.96 0.63
CA ASN A 48 21.10 24.67 1.75
C ASN A 48 20.37 24.69 3.11
N ASP A 49 19.11 25.15 3.16
CA ASP A 49 18.29 25.04 4.37
C ASP A 49 17.63 23.66 4.43
N LEU A 50 18.40 22.69 4.91
CA LEU A 50 17.98 21.29 4.96
C LEU A 50 16.80 21.07 5.91
N HIS A 51 16.55 21.97 6.87
CA HIS A 51 15.40 21.88 7.76
C HIS A 51 14.10 22.17 7.00
N LEU A 52 14.08 23.23 6.18
CA LEU A 52 12.93 23.52 5.31
C LEU A 52 12.71 22.40 4.29
N LEU A 53 13.79 21.86 3.68
CA LEU A 53 13.67 20.74 2.75
C LEU A 53 13.13 19.47 3.41
N ALA A 54 13.58 19.13 4.62
CA ALA A 54 13.08 17.98 5.37
C ALA A 54 11.60 18.12 5.72
N GLN A 55 11.21 19.30 6.19
CA GLN A 55 9.83 19.60 6.57
C GLN A 55 8.89 19.70 5.36
N GLY A 56 9.36 20.23 4.23
CA GLY A 56 8.64 20.19 2.94
C GLY A 56 8.55 18.78 2.36
N SER A 57 9.57 17.94 2.56
CA SER A 57 9.53 16.53 2.14
C SER A 57 8.53 15.73 2.97
N LEU A 58 8.38 16.02 4.27
CA LEU A 58 7.28 15.49 5.09
C LEU A 58 5.92 15.87 4.50
N ALA A 59 5.73 17.14 4.12
CA ALA A 59 4.50 17.58 3.49
C ALA A 59 4.24 16.82 2.18
N GLY A 60 5.24 16.70 1.31
CA GLY A 60 5.12 15.94 0.07
C GLY A 60 4.77 14.46 0.28
N HIS A 61 5.44 13.81 1.24
CA HIS A 61 5.17 12.41 1.61
C HIS A 61 3.75 12.20 2.18
N LEU A 62 3.20 13.19 2.88
CA LEU A 62 1.83 13.09 3.38
C LEU A 62 0.78 13.31 2.28
N LEU A 63 1.10 14.10 1.24
CA LEU A 63 0.17 14.45 0.16
C LEU A 63 0.13 13.44 -1.00
N GLU A 64 1.06 12.49 -1.05
CA GLU A 64 1.06 11.45 -2.08
C GLU A 64 -0.03 10.39 -1.87
N CYS A 65 -0.16 9.46 -2.83
CA CYS A 65 -1.07 8.32 -2.77
C CYS A 65 -2.59 8.64 -2.68
N GLY A 66 -3.01 9.84 -3.06
CA GLY A 66 -4.42 10.19 -3.25
C GLY A 66 -5.13 10.54 -1.94
N CYS A 67 -6.29 9.92 -1.67
CA CYS A 67 -7.11 10.25 -0.50
C CYS A 67 -6.71 9.50 0.78
N GLN A 68 -5.55 8.85 0.85
CA GLN A 68 -5.17 8.05 2.03
C GLN A 68 -5.09 8.90 3.31
N LEU A 69 -4.51 10.10 3.20
CA LEU A 69 -4.40 11.05 4.31
C LEU A 69 -5.78 11.48 4.86
N THR A 70 -6.81 11.48 4.01
CA THR A 70 -8.17 11.96 4.29
C THR A 70 -9.18 10.82 4.50
N GLY A 71 -8.71 9.60 4.77
CA GLY A 71 -9.56 8.46 5.16
C GLY A 71 -9.70 7.37 4.11
N GLY A 72 -9.15 7.56 2.91
CA GLY A 72 -9.02 6.50 1.92
C GLY A 72 -8.19 5.34 2.46
N TYR A 73 -8.65 4.11 2.23
CA TYR A 73 -8.03 2.90 2.80
C TYR A 73 -7.95 2.87 4.35
N TYR A 74 -8.52 3.83 5.07
CA TYR A 74 -8.46 3.86 6.54
C TYR A 74 -9.64 3.13 7.19
N MET A 75 -10.85 3.23 6.59
CA MET A 75 -12.06 2.62 7.13
C MET A 75 -11.87 1.12 7.36
N HIS A 76 -12.22 0.66 8.56
CA HIS A 76 -12.39 -0.75 8.84
C HIS A 76 -13.74 -0.99 9.53
N PRO A 77 -14.75 -1.56 8.84
CA PRO A 77 -16.02 -1.92 9.46
C PRO A 77 -15.78 -2.92 10.60
N GLY A 78 -16.29 -2.61 11.80
CA GLY A 78 -16.06 -3.43 13.00
C GLY A 78 -14.87 -3.00 13.86
N ASP A 79 -14.07 -2.04 13.40
CA ASP A 79 -13.08 -1.38 14.23
C ASP A 79 -13.70 -0.13 14.87
N LYS A 80 -13.73 -0.09 16.20
CA LYS A 80 -14.32 1.00 16.98
C LYS A 80 -13.72 2.37 16.65
N TYR A 81 -12.45 2.43 16.27
CA TYR A 81 -11.71 3.68 16.08
C TYR A 81 -11.55 4.07 14.61
N ARG A 82 -11.86 3.15 13.68
CA ARG A 82 -11.73 3.34 12.22
C ARG A 82 -13.05 3.19 11.48
N ASP A 83 -14.16 3.43 12.17
CA ASP A 83 -15.47 3.47 11.53
C ASP A 83 -15.65 4.80 10.79
N ILE A 84 -16.02 4.73 9.52
CA ILE A 84 -16.35 5.87 8.66
C ILE A 84 -17.69 5.56 8.02
N SER A 85 -18.61 6.53 8.00
CA SER A 85 -19.89 6.32 7.33
C SER A 85 -19.68 6.12 5.83
N LEU A 86 -20.52 5.28 5.21
CA LEU A 86 -20.43 5.07 3.75
C LEU A 86 -20.64 6.37 2.97
N GLN A 87 -21.46 7.30 3.50
CA GLN A 87 -21.69 8.60 2.86
C GLN A 87 -20.43 9.47 2.85
N ASP A 88 -19.65 9.45 3.94
CA ASP A 88 -18.38 10.17 4.03
C ASP A 88 -17.32 9.58 3.10
N LEU A 89 -17.39 8.27 2.79
CA LEU A 89 -16.49 7.64 1.82
C LEU A 89 -16.81 7.97 0.36
N LEU A 90 -18.05 8.35 0.05
CA LEU A 90 -18.43 8.74 -1.32
C LEU A 90 -17.82 10.07 -1.74
N ASP A 91 -17.50 10.94 -0.77
CA ASP A 91 -17.03 12.32 -1.00
C ASP A 91 -15.66 12.57 -0.37
N LEU A 92 -14.70 11.65 -0.59
CA LEU A 92 -13.33 11.82 -0.12
C LEU A 92 -12.60 12.93 -0.87
N SER A 93 -12.19 13.98 -0.16
CA SER A 93 -11.33 15.03 -0.69
C SER A 93 -9.90 14.54 -0.87
N LEU A 94 -9.26 14.90 -2.00
CA LEU A 94 -7.80 14.89 -2.06
C LEU A 94 -7.24 15.85 -1.00
N PRO A 95 -6.13 15.50 -0.33
CA PRO A 95 -5.52 16.40 0.65
C PRO A 95 -4.81 17.57 -0.03
N PHE A 96 -4.64 18.65 0.71
CA PHE A 96 -3.71 19.74 0.39
C PHE A 96 -2.94 20.16 1.64
N ALA A 97 -1.90 20.96 1.48
CA ALA A 97 -1.17 21.52 2.62
C ALA A 97 -1.08 23.04 2.53
N GLU A 98 -1.27 23.69 3.67
CA GLU A 98 -0.89 25.09 3.89
C GLU A 98 0.54 25.09 4.43
N VAL A 99 1.46 25.69 3.68
CA VAL A 99 2.89 25.76 4.02
C VAL A 99 3.32 27.21 4.12
N SER A 100 3.88 27.59 5.27
CA SER A 100 4.37 28.95 5.50
C SER A 100 5.83 29.11 5.09
N PHE A 101 6.27 30.37 4.96
CA PHE A 101 7.65 30.70 4.60
C PHE A 101 8.69 30.12 5.57
N ASP A 102 8.37 30.01 6.86
CA ASP A 102 9.21 29.41 7.91
C ASP A 102 9.09 27.88 8.02
N GLY A 103 8.38 27.22 7.09
CA GLY A 103 8.30 25.77 7.02
C GLY A 103 7.22 25.13 7.88
N LYS A 104 6.30 25.89 8.48
CA LYS A 104 5.15 25.30 9.17
C LYS A 104 4.24 24.61 8.16
N VAL A 105 3.91 23.35 8.41
CA VAL A 105 3.09 22.52 7.51
C VAL A 105 1.79 22.16 8.21
N CYS A 106 0.66 22.52 7.59
CA CYS A 106 -0.66 22.05 8.00
C CYS A 106 -1.30 21.30 6.85
N VAL A 107 -1.52 19.99 7.01
CA VAL A 107 -2.29 19.22 6.03
C VAL A 107 -3.78 19.44 6.27
N ALA A 108 -4.56 19.40 5.19
CA ALA A 108 -5.96 19.74 5.19
C ALA A 108 -6.76 18.92 4.17
N LYS A 109 -8.07 18.84 4.40
CA LYS A 109 -9.07 18.35 3.44
C LYS A 109 -10.08 19.45 3.16
N ALA A 110 -10.79 19.39 2.04
CA ALA A 110 -11.82 20.38 1.72
C ALA A 110 -12.88 20.45 2.84
N GLU A 111 -13.27 21.67 3.22
CA GLU A 111 -14.33 21.85 4.21
C GLU A 111 -15.64 21.26 3.70
N SER A 112 -16.40 20.62 4.58
CA SER A 112 -17.66 19.91 4.26
C SER A 112 -17.55 18.68 3.36
N SER A 113 -16.36 18.33 2.86
CA SER A 113 -16.14 17.01 2.23
C SER A 113 -16.27 15.89 3.26
N GLY A 114 -16.49 14.67 2.76
CA GLY A 114 -16.43 13.46 3.56
C GLY A 114 -15.01 13.10 4.05
N GLY A 115 -14.84 11.85 4.46
CA GLY A 115 -13.59 11.32 4.98
C GLY A 115 -13.21 11.84 6.38
N VAL A 116 -12.04 11.40 6.83
CA VAL A 116 -11.49 11.74 8.15
C VAL A 116 -10.03 12.15 8.02
N LEU A 117 -9.66 13.26 8.67
CA LEU A 117 -8.27 13.72 8.77
C LEU A 117 -7.94 13.89 10.24
N ASN A 118 -7.08 13.02 10.76
CA ASN A 118 -6.70 13.01 12.17
C ASN A 118 -5.27 12.44 12.35
N PRO A 119 -4.70 12.46 13.56
CA PRO A 119 -3.36 11.91 13.80
C PRO A 119 -3.17 10.45 13.38
N CYS A 120 -4.23 9.63 13.39
CA CYS A 120 -4.14 8.22 13.00
C CYS A 120 -4.02 8.08 11.47
N THR A 121 -4.80 8.82 10.68
CA THR A 121 -4.65 8.82 9.21
C THR A 121 -3.30 9.39 8.78
N CYS A 122 -2.83 10.45 9.47
CA CYS A 122 -1.50 11.00 9.26
C CYS A 122 -0.39 10.01 9.63
N ALA A 123 -0.53 9.24 10.72
CA ALA A 123 0.45 8.24 11.14
C ALA A 123 0.54 7.05 10.18
N GLU A 124 -0.60 6.54 9.68
CA GLU A 124 -0.61 5.49 8.66
C GLU A 124 0.05 5.96 7.36
N GLN A 125 -0.26 7.18 6.91
CA GLN A 125 0.36 7.75 5.72
C GLN A 125 1.86 8.03 5.91
N LEU A 126 2.26 8.53 7.08
CA LEU A 126 3.67 8.81 7.39
C LEU A 126 4.54 7.55 7.25
N LEU A 127 4.05 6.40 7.73
CA LEU A 127 4.82 5.16 7.71
C LEU A 127 4.60 4.34 6.44
N TYR A 128 3.68 4.72 5.56
CA TYR A 128 3.48 4.03 4.29
C TYR A 128 4.76 4.09 3.44
N GLU A 129 5.26 2.90 3.05
CA GLU A 129 6.45 2.74 2.19
C GLU A 129 7.75 3.36 2.73
N VAL A 130 7.82 3.60 4.05
CA VAL A 130 9.02 4.06 4.74
C VAL A 130 9.84 2.88 5.23
N GLY A 131 11.09 2.79 4.75
CA GLY A 131 12.09 1.84 5.23
C GLY A 131 12.62 2.21 6.62
N ASN A 132 13.80 2.83 6.69
CA ASN A 132 14.32 3.35 7.96
C ASN A 132 13.77 4.78 8.20
N PRO A 133 12.91 5.01 9.22
CA PRO A 133 12.37 6.34 9.51
C PRO A 133 13.42 7.36 9.93
N SER A 134 14.58 6.96 10.49
CA SER A 134 15.66 7.90 10.86
C SER A 134 16.51 8.33 9.66
N SER A 135 16.30 7.69 8.50
CA SER A 135 17.10 7.87 7.30
C SER A 135 16.26 7.60 6.05
N TYR A 136 15.11 8.26 5.94
CA TYR A 136 14.26 8.19 4.75
C TYR A 136 14.94 8.91 3.58
N ILE A 137 15.41 8.14 2.60
CA ILE A 137 16.22 8.65 1.51
C ILE A 137 15.31 9.18 0.40
N THR A 138 15.36 10.49 0.17
CA THR A 138 14.78 11.13 -1.02
C THR A 138 15.90 11.68 -1.92
N PRO A 139 15.62 11.99 -3.20
CA PRO A 139 16.58 12.67 -4.06
C PRO A 139 16.95 14.10 -3.62
N ASP A 140 16.19 14.74 -2.74
CA ASP A 140 16.40 16.14 -2.36
C ASP A 140 17.07 16.28 -0.98
N VAL A 141 16.74 15.40 -0.04
CA VAL A 141 17.27 15.39 1.33
C VAL A 141 17.04 14.01 1.96
N VAL A 142 17.91 13.58 2.88
CA VAL A 142 17.62 12.40 3.71
C VAL A 142 16.94 12.88 4.99
N VAL A 143 15.75 12.34 5.27
CA VAL A 143 14.84 12.84 6.31
C VAL A 143 14.79 11.87 7.49
N ASP A 144 14.81 12.42 8.69
CA ASP A 144 14.47 11.74 9.94
C ASP A 144 13.02 12.08 10.31
N PHE A 145 12.18 11.04 10.34
CA PHE A 145 10.78 11.08 10.74
C PHE A 145 10.53 10.61 12.17
N GLN A 146 11.54 10.18 12.94
CA GLN A 146 11.34 9.56 14.25
C GLN A 146 10.62 10.46 15.26
N ASP A 147 10.80 11.78 15.16
CA ASP A 147 10.17 12.76 16.05
C ASP A 147 9.00 13.51 15.38
N VAL A 148 8.51 13.04 14.23
CA VAL A 148 7.32 13.63 13.59
C VAL A 148 6.10 13.40 14.47
N SER A 149 5.32 14.46 14.67
CA SER A 149 4.10 14.48 15.46
C SER A 149 2.97 15.21 14.74
N PHE A 150 1.75 14.87 15.12
CA PHE A 150 0.52 15.39 14.52
C PHE A 150 -0.37 16.01 15.59
N GLN A 151 -0.78 17.25 15.37
CA GLN A 151 -1.71 17.96 16.25
C GLN A 151 -2.95 18.36 15.48
N THR A 152 -4.11 17.83 15.88
CA THR A 152 -5.41 18.24 15.33
C THR A 152 -5.66 19.71 15.61
N LEU A 153 -5.94 20.49 14.57
CA LEU A 153 -6.37 21.89 14.68
C LEU A 153 -7.88 22.03 14.49
N SER A 154 -8.46 21.22 13.59
CA SER A 154 -9.90 21.10 13.37
C SER A 154 -10.22 19.73 12.75
N SER A 155 -11.49 19.45 12.47
CA SER A 155 -11.92 18.24 11.74
C SER A 155 -11.36 18.12 10.32
N SER A 156 -10.81 19.21 9.78
CA SER A 156 -10.29 19.29 8.41
C SER A 156 -8.85 19.75 8.34
N LYS A 157 -8.15 19.92 9.47
CA LYS A 157 -6.76 20.43 9.52
C LYS A 157 -5.94 19.76 10.62
N VAL A 158 -4.74 19.32 10.27
CA VAL A 158 -3.75 18.74 11.18
C VAL A 158 -2.41 19.43 10.97
N LEU A 159 -1.82 19.94 12.05
CA LEU A 159 -0.46 20.46 12.06
C LEU A 159 0.52 19.30 12.08
N CYS A 160 1.53 19.36 11.21
CA CYS A 160 2.59 18.35 11.08
C CYS A 160 3.93 19.00 11.40
N ALA A 161 4.69 18.42 12.33
CA ALA A 161 5.99 18.95 12.73
C ALA A 161 6.95 17.84 13.15
N GLY A 162 8.25 18.12 13.13
CA GLY A 162 9.27 17.25 13.72
C GLY A 162 10.14 16.49 12.72
N ALA A 163 9.93 16.68 11.40
CA ALA A 163 10.85 16.17 10.40
C ALA A 163 12.17 16.95 10.45
N LYS A 164 13.28 16.23 10.44
CA LYS A 164 14.63 16.79 10.52
C LYS A 164 15.50 16.25 9.40
N PRO A 165 16.52 16.99 8.93
CA PRO A 165 17.48 16.42 8.02
C PRO A 165 18.41 15.45 8.78
N SER A 166 18.58 14.23 8.28
CA SER A 166 19.62 13.31 8.74
C SER A 166 20.87 13.35 7.86
N ALA A 167 20.72 13.69 6.58
CA ALA A 167 21.82 14.01 5.67
C ALA A 167 21.34 14.90 4.50
N SER A 168 22.28 15.55 3.82
CA SER A 168 22.02 16.27 2.57
C SER A 168 21.58 15.33 1.45
N ALA A 169 21.17 15.89 0.30
CA ALA A 169 20.85 15.14 -0.91
C ALA A 169 21.89 14.04 -1.20
N PRO A 170 21.47 12.80 -1.51
CA PRO A 170 22.39 11.70 -1.76
C PRO A 170 23.19 11.91 -3.06
N ASN A 171 24.44 11.46 -3.05
CA ASN A 171 25.33 11.49 -4.22
C ASN A 171 24.90 10.52 -5.32
N ASN A 172 24.12 9.49 -4.96
CA ASN A 172 23.57 8.52 -5.89
C ASN A 172 22.06 8.62 -5.93
N LEU A 173 21.48 8.36 -7.10
CA LEU A 173 20.05 8.30 -7.35
C LEU A 173 19.63 6.86 -7.63
N LEU A 174 18.38 6.53 -7.29
CA LEU A 174 17.78 5.25 -7.64
C LEU A 174 17.57 5.18 -9.15
N LEU A 175 18.15 4.15 -9.77
CA LEU A 175 17.93 3.76 -11.15
C LEU A 175 17.16 2.44 -11.16
N LEU A 176 16.06 2.41 -11.93
CA LEU A 176 15.32 1.19 -12.23
C LEU A 176 15.56 0.81 -13.69
N ALA A 177 15.94 -0.44 -13.91
CA ALA A 177 16.13 -0.98 -15.25
C ALA A 177 15.22 -2.18 -15.48
N SER A 178 14.53 -2.20 -16.63
CA SER A 178 13.67 -3.34 -16.99
C SER A 178 14.50 -4.58 -17.34
N LYS A 179 14.08 -5.74 -16.84
CA LYS A 179 14.72 -7.03 -17.11
C LYS A 179 13.70 -8.15 -17.21
N ASP A 180 13.86 -9.00 -18.21
CA ASP A 180 13.02 -10.18 -18.39
C ASP A 180 13.18 -11.16 -17.22
N LYS A 181 12.05 -11.68 -16.71
CA LYS A 181 11.99 -12.63 -15.60
C LYS A 181 11.12 -13.84 -15.97
N GLY A 182 11.30 -14.36 -17.19
CA GLY A 182 10.63 -15.57 -17.66
C GLY A 182 9.14 -15.37 -17.95
N TRP A 183 8.35 -16.40 -17.66
CA TRP A 183 6.94 -16.49 -17.99
C TRP A 183 6.10 -16.90 -16.79
N LYS A 184 5.09 -16.11 -16.48
CA LYS A 184 4.09 -16.45 -15.48
C LYS A 184 2.96 -17.24 -16.13
N GLY A 185 2.53 -18.32 -15.48
CA GLY A 185 1.32 -19.06 -15.81
C GLY A 185 0.43 -19.16 -14.58
N TRP A 186 -0.88 -19.09 -14.76
CA TRP A 186 -1.83 -19.25 -13.66
C TRP A 186 -3.06 -20.04 -14.06
N GLY A 187 -3.67 -20.67 -13.07
CA GLY A 187 -4.94 -21.36 -13.20
C GLY A 187 -5.77 -21.26 -11.93
N GLU A 188 -7.08 -21.23 -12.12
CA GLU A 188 -8.07 -21.18 -11.05
C GLU A 188 -9.25 -22.10 -11.33
N ILE A 189 -9.79 -22.77 -10.30
CA ILE A 189 -11.00 -23.60 -10.40
C ILE A 189 -11.79 -23.52 -9.09
N SER A 190 -13.11 -23.47 -9.19
CA SER A 190 -14.01 -23.39 -8.04
C SER A 190 -14.55 -24.76 -7.64
N TYR A 191 -14.73 -24.95 -6.33
CA TYR A 191 -15.47 -26.08 -5.73
C TYR A 191 -16.44 -25.55 -4.68
N GLY A 192 -17.70 -25.93 -4.78
CA GLY A 192 -18.75 -25.56 -3.81
C GLY A 192 -19.33 -26.76 -3.07
N GLY A 193 -19.77 -26.54 -1.84
CA GLY A 193 -20.45 -27.51 -0.99
C GLY A 193 -19.51 -28.44 -0.23
N TYR A 194 -20.05 -29.59 0.18
CA TYR A 194 -19.38 -30.57 1.05
C TYR A 194 -17.95 -30.90 0.56
N GLU A 195 -17.00 -30.81 1.48
CA GLU A 195 -15.59 -31.20 1.27
C GLU A 195 -14.94 -30.50 0.06
N CYS A 196 -15.32 -29.25 -0.23
CA CYS A 196 -14.74 -28.45 -1.31
C CYS A 196 -13.22 -28.26 -1.15
N VAL A 197 -12.73 -28.10 0.08
CA VAL A 197 -11.29 -27.97 0.38
C VAL A 197 -10.52 -29.25 0.05
N LYS A 198 -11.08 -30.44 0.38
CA LYS A 198 -10.46 -31.72 0.00
C LYS A 198 -10.42 -31.92 -1.50
N ARG A 199 -11.46 -31.46 -2.22
CA ARG A 199 -11.47 -31.46 -3.69
C ARG A 199 -10.42 -30.51 -4.27
N ALA A 200 -10.27 -29.31 -3.74
CA ALA A 200 -9.15 -28.43 -4.13
C ALA A 200 -7.79 -29.07 -3.86
N LYS A 201 -7.60 -29.73 -2.71
CA LYS A 201 -6.37 -30.47 -2.41
C LYS A 201 -6.06 -31.55 -3.44
N ALA A 202 -7.07 -32.31 -3.85
CA ALA A 202 -6.92 -33.32 -4.89
C ALA A 202 -6.59 -32.71 -6.26
N ALA A 203 -7.21 -31.58 -6.61
CA ALA A 203 -6.92 -30.87 -7.86
C ALA A 203 -5.50 -30.27 -7.90
N ASP A 204 -5.03 -29.67 -6.79
CA ASP A 204 -3.65 -29.20 -6.64
C ASP A 204 -2.65 -30.35 -6.84
N PHE A 205 -2.90 -31.49 -6.20
CA PHE A 205 -2.08 -32.68 -6.35
C PHE A 205 -2.01 -33.14 -7.82
N LEU A 206 -3.16 -33.27 -8.50
CA LEU A 206 -3.21 -33.72 -9.90
C LEU A 206 -2.41 -32.81 -10.83
N VAL A 207 -2.62 -31.48 -10.76
CA VAL A 207 -1.91 -30.52 -11.63
C VAL A 207 -0.40 -30.55 -11.36
N ARG A 208 0.02 -30.63 -10.09
CA ARG A 208 1.45 -30.77 -9.74
C ARG A 208 2.02 -32.07 -10.31
N SER A 209 1.32 -33.18 -10.17
CA SER A 209 1.77 -34.49 -10.67
C SER A 209 1.92 -34.51 -12.20
N TRP A 210 0.93 -34.02 -12.94
CA TRP A 210 1.00 -33.97 -14.41
C TRP A 210 2.13 -33.07 -14.90
N MET A 211 2.34 -31.93 -14.24
CA MET A 211 3.46 -31.04 -14.55
C MET A 211 4.82 -31.67 -14.24
N GLU A 212 4.95 -32.34 -13.10
CA GLU A 212 6.19 -32.99 -12.65
C GLU A 212 6.59 -34.17 -13.55
N GLU A 213 5.60 -34.90 -14.08
CA GLU A 213 5.82 -36.01 -15.03
C GLU A 213 6.49 -35.53 -16.31
N VAL A 214 6.04 -34.39 -16.85
CA VAL A 214 6.60 -33.81 -18.08
C VAL A 214 7.89 -33.03 -17.79
N TYR A 215 7.95 -32.32 -16.66
CA TYR A 215 9.06 -31.46 -16.28
C TYR A 215 9.51 -31.77 -14.83
N PRO A 216 10.45 -32.71 -14.65
CA PRO A 216 10.97 -33.04 -13.33
C PRO A 216 11.57 -31.81 -12.62
N GLY A 217 11.16 -31.60 -11.37
CA GLY A 217 11.54 -30.48 -10.52
C GLY A 217 10.70 -29.22 -10.70
N ILE A 218 9.69 -29.20 -11.56
CA ILE A 218 8.90 -28.00 -11.87
C ILE A 218 8.03 -27.56 -10.68
N SER A 219 7.65 -28.48 -9.80
CA SER A 219 6.77 -28.20 -8.66
C SER A 219 7.30 -27.11 -7.71
N LYS A 220 8.62 -26.92 -7.62
CA LYS A 220 9.24 -25.84 -6.82
C LYS A 220 8.98 -24.43 -7.38
N HIS A 221 8.60 -24.34 -8.66
CA HIS A 221 8.25 -23.10 -9.33
C HIS A 221 6.76 -22.76 -9.18
N LEU A 222 5.95 -23.69 -8.66
CA LEU A 222 4.52 -23.55 -8.47
C LEU A 222 4.20 -23.21 -7.02
N ILE A 223 3.34 -22.22 -6.83
CA ILE A 223 2.65 -22.01 -5.56
C ILE A 223 1.15 -22.18 -5.73
N SER A 224 0.48 -22.54 -4.64
CA SER A 224 -0.97 -22.64 -4.61
C SER A 224 -1.57 -22.11 -3.32
N TYR A 225 -2.80 -21.63 -3.42
CA TYR A 225 -3.58 -21.18 -2.28
C TYR A 225 -5.08 -21.27 -2.59
N ILE A 226 -5.90 -21.22 -1.54
CA ILE A 226 -7.34 -21.35 -1.65
C ILE A 226 -8.00 -20.01 -1.31
N ILE A 227 -8.60 -19.39 -2.33
CA ILE A 227 -9.47 -18.22 -2.14
C ILE A 227 -10.73 -18.69 -1.41
N GLY A 228 -11.09 -17.99 -0.32
CA GLY A 228 -12.12 -18.42 0.63
C GLY A 228 -11.59 -19.19 1.84
N LEU A 229 -10.28 -19.48 1.89
CA LEU A 229 -9.67 -20.18 3.03
C LEU A 229 -8.39 -19.48 3.52
N ASP A 230 -7.38 -19.35 2.66
CA ASP A 230 -6.03 -18.93 3.07
C ASP A 230 -5.24 -18.14 2.00
N SER A 231 -5.93 -17.57 1.00
CA SER A 231 -5.29 -16.83 -0.11
C SER A 231 -4.42 -15.64 0.31
N LEU A 232 -4.79 -14.96 1.39
CA LEU A 232 -4.01 -13.86 1.97
C LEU A 232 -3.06 -14.31 3.09
N LYS A 233 -3.22 -15.56 3.55
CA LYS A 233 -2.52 -16.14 4.72
C LYS A 233 -2.71 -15.32 6.02
N ALA A 234 -3.68 -14.40 6.08
CA ALA A 234 -3.90 -13.45 7.17
C ALA A 234 -4.53 -14.06 8.42
N VAL A 235 -3.84 -15.03 9.05
CA VAL A 235 -4.37 -15.80 10.18
C VAL A 235 -3.42 -15.87 11.35
N SER A 236 -3.98 -16.00 12.55
CA SER A 236 -3.18 -16.14 13.76
C SER A 236 -2.39 -17.44 13.73
N ILE A 237 -1.12 -17.38 14.13
CA ILE A 237 -0.26 -18.58 14.24
C ILE A 237 -0.83 -19.58 15.27
N ASP A 238 -1.60 -19.09 16.24
CA ASP A 238 -2.14 -19.89 17.35
C ASP A 238 -3.52 -20.52 17.03
N GLU A 239 -4.06 -20.32 15.81
CA GLU A 239 -5.36 -20.88 15.43
C GLU A 239 -5.24 -22.10 14.51
N ASP A 240 -5.37 -23.29 15.11
CA ASP A 240 -5.44 -24.59 14.43
C ASP A 240 -6.86 -24.97 13.95
N LEU A 241 -7.82 -24.04 13.99
CA LEU A 241 -9.22 -24.38 13.72
C LEU A 241 -9.43 -24.75 12.23
N PRO A 242 -10.04 -25.93 11.95
CA PRO A 242 -10.53 -26.25 10.62
C PRO A 242 -11.52 -25.16 10.20
N ARG A 243 -11.18 -24.45 9.13
CA ARG A 243 -12.08 -23.46 8.58
C ARG A 243 -13.00 -24.12 7.58
N ASP A 244 -14.25 -24.24 7.99
CA ASP A 244 -15.33 -24.62 7.09
C ASP A 244 -15.55 -23.45 6.12
N SER A 245 -15.33 -23.72 4.83
CA SER A 245 -15.78 -22.85 3.76
C SER A 245 -16.86 -23.57 2.95
N GLN A 246 -17.91 -22.85 2.60
CA GLN A 246 -19.01 -23.40 1.80
C GLN A 246 -18.67 -23.39 0.30
N ASP A 247 -17.77 -22.51 -0.12
CA ASP A 247 -17.26 -22.42 -1.48
C ASP A 247 -15.82 -21.92 -1.47
N ILE A 248 -15.03 -22.43 -2.40
CA ILE A 248 -13.63 -22.08 -2.50
C ILE A 248 -13.19 -22.01 -3.95
N ARG A 249 -12.06 -21.36 -4.17
CA ARG A 249 -11.38 -21.38 -5.47
C ARG A 249 -9.91 -21.69 -5.27
N LEU A 250 -9.49 -22.85 -5.78
CA LEU A 250 -8.07 -23.18 -5.88
C LEU A 250 -7.44 -22.23 -6.89
N ARG A 251 -6.37 -21.55 -6.49
CA ARG A 251 -5.51 -20.74 -7.36
C ARG A 251 -4.12 -21.34 -7.33
N MET A 252 -3.54 -21.54 -8.50
CA MET A 252 -2.14 -21.93 -8.65
C MET A 252 -1.43 -20.95 -9.58
N ASP A 253 -0.24 -20.51 -9.18
CA ASP A 253 0.63 -19.62 -9.94
C ASP A 253 2.01 -20.26 -10.11
N GLY A 254 2.52 -20.23 -11.33
CA GLY A 254 3.86 -20.69 -11.66
C GLY A 254 4.70 -19.58 -12.28
N LEU A 255 5.98 -19.55 -11.93
CA LEU A 255 6.98 -18.70 -12.59
C LEU A 255 8.01 -19.59 -13.27
N PHE A 256 7.97 -19.58 -14.60
CA PHE A 256 8.71 -20.49 -15.47
C PHE A 256 9.79 -19.76 -16.26
N GLU A 257 10.79 -20.49 -16.72
CA GLU A 257 11.85 -19.91 -17.58
C GLU A 257 11.31 -19.64 -18.99
N ASN A 258 10.52 -20.59 -19.52
CA ASN A 258 10.11 -20.61 -20.92
C ASN A 258 8.59 -20.50 -21.08
N LYS A 259 8.16 -19.96 -22.23
CA LYS A 259 6.74 -19.75 -22.55
C LYS A 259 5.97 -21.07 -22.62
N GLU A 260 6.62 -22.10 -23.14
CA GLU A 260 6.04 -23.41 -23.38
C GLU A 260 5.60 -24.08 -22.07
N GLN A 261 6.39 -23.94 -21.00
CA GLN A 261 6.05 -24.43 -19.66
C GLN A 261 4.82 -23.73 -19.10
N ALA A 262 4.73 -22.39 -19.26
CA ALA A 262 3.57 -21.63 -18.82
C ALA A 262 2.29 -22.02 -19.59
N ILE A 263 2.40 -22.23 -20.91
CA ILE A 263 1.28 -22.72 -21.72
C ILE A 263 0.89 -24.13 -21.31
N HIS A 264 1.85 -25.04 -21.10
CA HIS A 264 1.56 -26.40 -20.68
C HIS A 264 0.83 -26.41 -19.33
N PHE A 265 1.32 -25.63 -18.37
CA PHE A 265 0.65 -25.46 -17.08
C PHE A 265 -0.81 -25.04 -17.21
N THR A 266 -1.13 -24.09 -18.11
CA THR A 266 -2.54 -23.71 -18.34
C THR A 266 -3.38 -24.85 -18.93
N LYS A 267 -2.79 -25.73 -19.76
CA LYS A 267 -3.47 -26.91 -20.32
C LYS A 267 -3.76 -27.96 -19.25
N GLU A 268 -2.79 -28.24 -18.38
CA GLU A 268 -2.99 -29.16 -17.24
C GLU A 268 -4.09 -28.67 -16.31
N PHE A 269 -4.15 -27.36 -16.11
CA PHE A 269 -5.23 -26.77 -15.34
C PHE A 269 -6.60 -26.96 -16.01
N ILE A 270 -6.70 -26.74 -17.33
CA ILE A 270 -7.94 -26.96 -18.10
C ILE A 270 -8.37 -28.44 -18.08
N ALA A 271 -7.42 -29.37 -18.06
CA ALA A 271 -7.69 -30.80 -18.01
C ALA A 271 -8.49 -31.23 -16.77
N LEU A 272 -8.49 -30.43 -15.70
CA LEU A 272 -9.32 -30.66 -14.52
C LEU A 272 -10.82 -30.74 -14.81
N TYR A 273 -11.33 -30.13 -15.90
CA TYR A 273 -12.75 -30.24 -16.26
C TYR A 273 -13.22 -31.68 -16.43
N THR A 274 -12.37 -32.53 -17.00
CA THR A 274 -12.74 -33.91 -17.33
C THR A 274 -11.99 -34.93 -16.50
N ASN A 275 -10.84 -34.56 -15.93
CA ASN A 275 -9.94 -35.46 -15.22
C ASN A 275 -9.77 -35.09 -13.73
N GLY A 276 -10.36 -33.97 -13.30
CA GLY A 276 -10.27 -33.49 -11.93
C GLY A 276 -11.39 -34.00 -11.01
N PRO A 277 -11.36 -33.57 -9.74
CA PRO A 277 -12.39 -33.91 -8.75
C PRO A 277 -13.80 -33.45 -9.15
N ALA A 278 -14.81 -34.17 -8.69
CA ALA A 278 -16.20 -33.91 -9.04
C ALA A 278 -16.69 -32.51 -8.64
N GLY A 279 -17.50 -31.90 -9.53
CA GLY A 279 -18.12 -30.60 -9.28
C GLY A 279 -17.15 -29.42 -9.31
N GLY A 280 -15.98 -29.58 -9.96
CA GLY A 280 -15.09 -28.47 -10.28
C GLY A 280 -15.62 -27.67 -11.47
N GLY A 281 -15.53 -26.33 -11.41
CA GLY A 281 -16.02 -25.48 -12.49
C GLY A 281 -15.46 -24.06 -12.49
N GLY A 282 -15.78 -23.31 -13.56
CA GLY A 282 -15.38 -21.91 -13.69
C GLY A 282 -13.88 -21.73 -13.85
N ILE A 283 -13.22 -22.57 -14.66
CA ILE A 283 -11.78 -22.48 -14.87
C ILE A 283 -11.41 -21.13 -15.49
N SER A 284 -10.43 -20.46 -14.89
CA SER A 284 -9.79 -19.26 -15.43
C SER A 284 -8.29 -19.47 -15.47
N THR A 285 -7.69 -19.28 -16.64
CA THR A 285 -6.25 -19.50 -16.84
C THR A 285 -5.67 -18.36 -17.65
N GLY A 286 -4.36 -18.15 -17.51
CA GLY A 286 -3.63 -17.30 -18.42
C GLY A 286 -2.13 -17.44 -18.24
N HIS A 287 -1.41 -16.82 -19.16
CA HIS A 287 0.04 -16.73 -19.09
C HIS A 287 0.50 -15.38 -19.65
N LYS A 288 1.63 -14.89 -19.17
CA LYS A 288 2.25 -13.67 -19.68
C LYS A 288 3.77 -13.74 -19.52
N LYS A 289 4.50 -12.97 -20.33
CA LYS A 289 5.91 -12.70 -20.06
C LYS A 289 6.00 -11.80 -18.83
N ASP A 290 6.93 -12.09 -17.93
CA ASP A 290 7.15 -11.28 -16.74
C ASP A 290 8.42 -10.44 -16.88
N ILE A 291 8.33 -9.21 -16.41
CA ILE A 291 9.41 -8.22 -16.44
C ILE A 291 9.54 -7.68 -15.03
N ILE A 292 10.77 -7.66 -14.50
CA ILE A 292 11.08 -7.03 -13.22
C ILE A 292 11.81 -5.70 -13.43
N LEU A 293 11.81 -4.87 -12.39
CA LEU A 293 12.61 -3.67 -12.31
C LEU A 293 13.81 -3.95 -11.41
N GLU A 294 14.98 -4.09 -12.02
CA GLU A 294 16.24 -4.24 -11.30
C GLU A 294 16.65 -2.88 -10.73
N LYS A 295 16.88 -2.85 -9.41
CA LYS A 295 17.32 -1.65 -8.69
C LYS A 295 18.83 -1.50 -8.83
N ALA A 296 19.28 -0.32 -9.20
CA ALA A 296 20.69 0.08 -9.18
C ALA A 296 20.82 1.50 -8.64
N LEU A 297 22.05 1.91 -8.37
CA LEU A 297 22.38 3.28 -8.01
C LEU A 297 23.24 3.90 -9.10
N VAL A 298 22.95 5.14 -9.47
CA VAL A 298 23.73 5.93 -10.43
C VAL A 298 24.19 7.21 -9.77
N LYS A 299 25.43 7.65 -10.04
CA LYS A 299 25.92 8.92 -9.48
C LYS A 299 25.11 10.08 -10.07
N ARG A 300 24.64 10.99 -9.22
CA ARG A 300 23.85 12.16 -9.63
C ARG A 300 24.52 12.97 -10.74
N LYS A 301 25.84 13.17 -10.63
CA LYS A 301 26.63 13.93 -11.61
C LYS A 301 26.69 13.29 -13.01
N ASP A 302 26.39 11.99 -13.11
CA ASP A 302 26.40 11.23 -14.36
C ASP A 302 25.01 11.21 -15.01
N VAL A 303 23.99 11.81 -14.36
CA VAL A 303 22.61 11.87 -14.84
C VAL A 303 22.36 13.24 -15.48
N GLN A 304 22.08 13.23 -16.78
CA GLN A 304 21.67 14.42 -17.52
C GLN A 304 20.16 14.39 -17.73
N TRP A 305 19.53 15.55 -17.59
CA TRP A 305 18.11 15.73 -17.84
C TRP A 305 17.92 16.96 -18.73
N HIS A 306 16.84 16.97 -19.49
CA HIS A 306 16.55 18.00 -20.48
C HIS A 306 15.13 18.51 -20.27
N MET A 307 14.94 19.81 -20.54
CA MET A 307 13.64 20.46 -20.49
C MET A 307 13.23 20.93 -21.89
N THR A 308 11.94 20.89 -22.18
CA THR A 308 11.38 21.46 -23.42
C THR A 308 10.05 22.10 -23.07
N ALA A 309 9.82 23.33 -23.53
CA ALA A 309 8.59 24.05 -23.32
C ALA A 309 7.84 24.21 -24.65
N THR A 310 6.55 23.88 -24.63
CA THR A 310 5.65 24.11 -25.77
C THR A 310 4.57 25.09 -25.33
N ARG A 311 4.41 26.20 -26.05
CA ARG A 311 3.29 27.12 -25.83
C ARG A 311 2.19 26.79 -26.82
N ASN A 312 1.09 26.24 -26.34
CA ASN A 312 -0.12 26.15 -27.14
C ASN A 312 -0.65 27.57 -27.33
N LYS A 313 -0.64 28.08 -28.57
CA LYS A 313 -1.50 29.20 -28.92
C LYS A 313 -2.92 28.67 -28.81
N ILE A 314 -3.63 29.01 -27.74
CA ILE A 314 -5.09 28.93 -27.75
C ILE A 314 -5.48 29.77 -28.97
N MET A 315 -5.99 29.13 -30.02
CA MET A 315 -6.60 29.86 -31.13
C MET A 315 -7.71 30.69 -30.49
N GLN A 316 -7.56 32.01 -30.47
CA GLN A 316 -8.70 32.89 -30.33
C GLN A 316 -9.64 32.51 -31.47
N SER A 317 -10.79 31.93 -31.12
CA SER A 317 -11.88 31.70 -32.05
C SER A 317 -12.47 33.05 -32.42
N ASP A 318 -11.80 33.77 -33.32
CA ASP A 318 -12.29 35.03 -33.91
C ASP A 318 -13.23 34.80 -35.10
N ASP A 319 -13.69 33.56 -35.34
CA ASP A 319 -14.74 33.27 -36.31
C ASP A 319 -15.57 32.09 -35.83
N LEU A 320 -16.71 32.37 -35.19
CA LEU A 320 -17.98 31.61 -35.23
C LEU A 320 -18.92 32.00 -34.06
N VAL A 321 -19.32 33.27 -33.91
CA VAL A 321 -20.69 33.63 -33.49
C VAL A 321 -21.03 35.04 -34.01
N SER A 322 -21.85 35.12 -35.05
CA SER A 322 -22.56 36.35 -35.41
C SER A 322 -23.55 36.74 -34.29
N PRO A 323 -23.65 38.02 -33.88
CA PRO A 323 -24.51 38.45 -32.78
C PRO A 323 -25.97 38.59 -33.25
N LYS A 324 -26.61 37.45 -33.55
CA LYS A 324 -28.07 37.33 -33.70
C LYS A 324 -28.48 35.91 -33.34
N ASN A 325 -28.49 35.61 -32.04
CA ASN A 325 -29.38 34.66 -31.35
C ASN A 325 -28.96 34.64 -29.88
N ILE A 326 -29.28 35.72 -29.17
CA ILE A 326 -29.32 35.72 -27.71
C ILE A 326 -30.58 34.94 -27.36
N ILE A 327 -30.42 33.65 -27.02
CA ILE A 327 -31.41 32.95 -26.22
C ILE A 327 -31.06 33.27 -24.78
N GLU A 328 -31.94 34.05 -24.15
CA GLU A 328 -31.92 34.31 -22.71
C GLU A 328 -31.97 32.99 -21.95
N THR A 329 -30.90 32.63 -21.24
CA THR A 329 -30.95 31.69 -20.13
C THR A 329 -30.98 32.46 -18.82
N SER A 330 -32.03 33.28 -18.66
CA SER A 330 -32.61 33.52 -17.35
C SER A 330 -33.44 32.28 -16.96
N SER A 331 -33.32 31.86 -15.70
CA SER A 331 -34.09 30.78 -15.04
C SER A 331 -33.62 29.33 -15.28
N PHE A 332 -32.53 28.94 -14.61
CA PHE A 332 -32.35 27.55 -14.15
C PHE A 332 -32.19 27.50 -12.62
N HIS A 333 -32.89 28.40 -11.92
CA HIS A 333 -32.88 28.49 -10.47
C HIS A 333 -34.20 28.06 -9.79
N ASP A 334 -35.17 27.46 -10.51
CA ASP A 334 -36.51 27.19 -9.96
C ASP A 334 -37.14 25.82 -10.33
N SER A 335 -36.36 24.79 -10.64
CA SER A 335 -36.94 23.45 -10.94
C SER A 335 -36.26 22.24 -10.30
N VAL A 336 -35.39 22.42 -9.30
CA VAL A 336 -34.88 21.30 -8.46
C VAL A 336 -35.54 21.26 -7.07
N LEU A 337 -36.54 22.11 -6.82
CA LEU A 337 -37.23 22.24 -5.52
C LEU A 337 -38.58 21.51 -5.42
N GLN A 338 -38.92 20.60 -6.35
CA GLN A 338 -40.14 19.80 -6.27
C GLN A 338 -39.91 18.33 -6.65
N SER A 339 -39.11 17.60 -5.87
CA SER A 339 -39.17 16.14 -5.83
C SER A 339 -38.55 15.52 -4.57
N LEU A 340 -38.75 16.14 -3.40
CA LEU A 340 -38.46 15.49 -2.12
C LEU A 340 -39.58 15.82 -1.13
N THR A 341 -40.69 15.09 -1.21
CA THR A 341 -41.67 15.01 -0.14
C THR A 341 -42.07 13.55 0.10
N MET A 342 -41.80 13.12 1.34
CA MET A 342 -42.31 11.92 2.05
C MET A 342 -41.70 10.57 1.62
N GLU A 343 -41.15 9.73 2.48
CA GLU A 343 -41.52 9.48 3.88
C GLU A 343 -40.35 9.42 4.87
N THR A 344 -40.63 10.08 5.98
CA THR A 344 -39.90 10.17 7.23
C THR A 344 -40.08 8.90 8.06
N THR A 345 -38.98 8.23 8.36
CA THR A 345 -38.78 7.57 9.67
C THR A 345 -37.36 7.85 10.12
N LEU A 346 -37.18 9.04 10.67
CA LEU A 346 -35.98 9.45 11.40
C LEU A 346 -35.97 8.76 12.75
N SER A 347 -35.12 7.73 12.91
CA SER A 347 -34.56 7.42 14.22
C SER A 347 -33.27 8.25 14.39
N HIS A 348 -33.43 9.53 14.69
CA HIS A 348 -32.32 10.34 15.19
C HIS A 348 -31.89 9.75 16.54
N LYS A 349 -30.77 9.02 16.55
CA LYS A 349 -29.92 8.96 17.74
C LYS A 349 -29.10 10.24 17.74
N GLU A 350 -29.64 11.28 18.35
CA GLU A 350 -28.82 12.35 18.91
C GLU A 350 -27.95 11.74 20.02
N GLY A 351 -26.74 11.34 19.64
CA GLY A 351 -25.64 11.15 20.56
C GLY A 351 -24.61 12.20 20.21
N SER A 352 -24.41 13.18 21.09
CA SER A 352 -23.11 13.86 21.21
C SER A 352 -22.00 12.81 21.06
N PRO A 353 -20.91 13.04 20.32
CA PRO A 353 -19.80 12.11 20.32
C PRO A 353 -19.30 12.04 21.76
N GLN A 354 -19.69 10.98 22.47
CA GLN A 354 -19.03 10.63 23.72
C GLN A 354 -17.59 10.37 23.30
N ILE A 355 -16.68 11.25 23.72
CA ILE A 355 -15.25 10.96 23.67
C ILE A 355 -15.07 9.81 24.64
N GLU A 356 -15.30 8.58 24.17
CA GLU A 356 -14.96 7.40 24.92
C GLU A 356 -13.44 7.45 25.11
N LEU A 357 -13.03 7.55 26.37
CA LEU A 357 -11.61 7.60 26.70
C LEU A 357 -10.93 6.36 26.12
N ILE A 358 -9.92 6.61 25.31
CA ILE A 358 -8.98 5.57 24.89
C ILE A 358 -8.36 4.98 26.16
N SER A 359 -8.58 3.69 26.37
CA SER A 359 -8.12 2.97 27.56
C SER A 359 -6.94 2.04 27.22
N PRO A 360 -6.06 1.73 28.19
CA PRO A 360 -5.03 0.73 28.01
C PRO A 360 -5.60 -0.63 27.60
N ALA A 361 -4.89 -1.34 26.74
CA ALA A 361 -5.25 -2.67 26.32
C ALA A 361 -5.14 -3.69 27.50
N PRO A 362 -6.04 -4.67 27.61
CA PRO A 362 -5.99 -5.70 28.66
C PRO A 362 -4.62 -6.43 28.75
N HIS A 363 -4.21 -6.84 29.95
CA HIS A 363 -2.97 -7.60 30.20
C HIS A 363 -3.21 -9.02 30.72
N ASP A 364 -4.45 -9.36 31.06
CA ASP A 364 -4.86 -10.59 31.73
C ASP A 364 -5.18 -11.74 30.76
N ARG A 365 -5.29 -11.44 29.46
CA ARG A 365 -5.65 -12.39 28.42
C ARG A 365 -4.96 -12.09 27.10
N LYS A 366 -4.87 -13.10 26.24
CA LYS A 366 -4.48 -12.90 24.84
C LYS A 366 -5.58 -12.14 24.11
N ILE A 367 -5.21 -11.04 23.47
CA ILE A 367 -6.09 -10.20 22.65
C ILE A 367 -5.49 -10.03 21.25
N PRO A 368 -6.30 -10.03 20.18
CA PRO A 368 -5.84 -9.62 18.85
C PRO A 368 -5.23 -8.22 18.87
N LEU A 369 -4.12 -8.02 18.16
CA LEU A 369 -3.55 -6.68 17.95
C LEU A 369 -4.57 -5.71 17.36
N TYR A 370 -5.45 -6.22 16.50
CA TYR A 370 -6.58 -5.53 15.91
C TYR A 370 -7.46 -4.76 16.93
N ASP A 371 -7.65 -5.29 18.14
CA ASP A 371 -8.57 -4.70 19.13
C ASP A 371 -8.04 -3.39 19.73
N PHE A 372 -6.72 -3.14 19.65
CA PHE A 372 -6.09 -2.01 20.33
C PHE A 372 -5.01 -1.29 19.51
N ALA A 373 -4.76 -1.71 18.28
CA ALA A 373 -3.81 -1.09 17.37
C ALA A 373 -4.32 -1.10 15.93
N HIS A 374 -3.81 -0.18 15.14
CA HIS A 374 -3.98 -0.14 13.69
C HIS A 374 -2.64 -0.19 12.97
N SER A 375 -2.69 -0.45 11.67
CA SER A 375 -1.53 -0.73 10.84
C SER A 375 -1.79 -0.37 9.39
N ARG A 376 -0.74 0.06 8.71
CA ARG A 376 -0.68 0.23 7.26
C ARG A 376 0.54 -0.49 6.73
N ALA A 377 0.39 -1.21 5.63
CA ALA A 377 1.49 -1.87 4.93
C ALA A 377 1.87 -1.15 3.62
N GLY A 378 3.16 -1.10 3.33
CA GLY A 378 3.76 -0.53 2.12
C GLY A 378 4.80 -1.47 1.52
N ASP A 379 4.92 -1.51 0.19
CA ASP A 379 5.90 -2.34 -0.49
C ASP A 379 6.98 -1.49 -1.16
N LYS A 380 8.22 -2.00 -1.18
CA LYS A 380 9.32 -1.40 -1.96
C LYS A 380 10.12 -2.51 -2.63
N GLY A 381 9.64 -3.00 -3.77
CA GLY A 381 10.26 -4.13 -4.47
C GLY A 381 9.91 -5.44 -3.77
N ASP A 382 10.90 -6.24 -3.38
CA ASP A 382 10.67 -7.50 -2.66
C ASP A 382 10.54 -7.33 -1.13
N ASP A 383 10.63 -6.09 -0.67
CA ASP A 383 10.54 -5.74 0.74
C ASP A 383 9.14 -5.22 1.04
N ILE A 384 8.71 -5.44 2.28
CA ILE A 384 7.52 -4.83 2.84
C ILE A 384 7.88 -4.06 4.10
N ASN A 385 7.15 -3.00 4.38
CA ASN A 385 7.09 -2.42 5.71
C ASN A 385 5.64 -2.40 6.20
N PHE A 386 5.45 -2.46 7.51
CA PHE A 386 4.15 -2.22 8.13
C PHE A 386 4.31 -1.48 9.45
N SER A 387 3.34 -0.62 9.75
CA SER A 387 3.27 0.08 11.01
C SER A 387 2.54 -0.74 12.07
N LEU A 388 2.82 -0.48 13.35
CA LEU A 388 1.98 -0.89 14.46
C LEU A 388 1.79 0.31 15.38
N ILE A 389 0.57 0.85 15.36
CA ILE A 389 0.21 2.12 16.01
C ILE A 389 -0.89 1.79 17.04
N PRO A 390 -0.58 1.78 18.35
CA PRO A 390 -1.59 1.53 19.37
C PRO A 390 -2.55 2.72 19.47
N TYR A 391 -3.83 2.46 19.68
CA TYR A 391 -4.80 3.53 19.94
C TYR A 391 -4.48 4.27 21.23
N PHE A 392 -4.03 3.55 22.27
CA PHE A 392 -3.52 4.11 23.51
C PHE A 392 -1.98 4.24 23.45
N PRO A 393 -1.42 5.44 23.28
CA PRO A 393 0.02 5.61 23.01
C PRO A 393 0.97 4.91 24.00
N PRO A 394 0.71 4.89 25.33
CA PRO A 394 1.57 4.19 26.27
C PRO A 394 1.68 2.67 26.07
N ASP A 395 0.75 2.02 25.35
CA ASP A 395 0.84 0.59 25.06
C ASP A 395 2.01 0.22 24.15
N ILE A 396 2.64 1.21 23.50
CA ILE A 396 3.85 1.00 22.70
C ILE A 396 4.99 0.33 23.50
N GLU A 397 5.14 0.68 24.77
CA GLU A 397 6.17 0.11 25.64
C GLU A 397 5.91 -1.37 25.98
N ARG A 398 4.64 -1.77 25.97
CA ARG A 398 4.23 -3.17 26.16
C ARG A 398 4.39 -3.95 24.86
N LEU A 399 4.05 -3.35 23.72
CA LEU A 399 4.25 -3.93 22.38
C LEU A 399 5.72 -4.21 22.07
N LYS A 400 6.63 -3.29 22.40
CA LYS A 400 8.09 -3.44 22.20
C LYS A 400 8.67 -4.69 22.87
N LYS A 401 8.06 -5.16 23.96
CA LYS A 401 8.50 -6.39 24.66
C LYS A 401 8.08 -7.68 23.93
N ILE A 402 7.11 -7.60 23.02
CA ILE A 402 6.53 -8.75 22.31
C ILE A 402 7.00 -8.81 20.87
N VAL A 403 6.94 -7.67 20.18
CA VAL A 403 7.24 -7.55 18.74
C VAL A 403 8.76 -7.57 18.55
N THR A 404 9.31 -8.77 18.51
CA THR A 404 10.72 -9.05 18.25
C THR A 404 10.95 -9.48 16.81
N GLN A 405 12.19 -9.43 16.33
CA GLN A 405 12.53 -9.89 14.97
C GLN A 405 12.09 -11.34 14.74
N GLU A 406 12.35 -12.23 15.70
CA GLU A 406 11.96 -13.64 15.63
C GLU A 406 10.44 -13.83 15.63
N TRP A 407 9.71 -13.05 16.44
CA TRP A 407 8.25 -13.07 16.42
C TRP A 407 7.71 -12.67 15.04
N VAL A 408 8.23 -11.58 14.46
CA VAL A 408 7.84 -11.12 13.12
C VAL A 408 8.15 -12.18 12.06
N LYS A 409 9.38 -12.74 12.05
CA LYS A 409 9.77 -13.81 11.12
C LYS A 409 8.81 -14.99 11.19
N LYS A 410 8.41 -15.39 12.40
CA LYS A 410 7.44 -16.47 12.61
C LYS A 410 6.07 -16.15 12.03
N VAL A 411 5.59 -14.90 12.17
CA VAL A 411 4.29 -14.47 11.60
C VAL A 411 4.32 -14.47 10.08
N VAL A 412 5.37 -13.91 9.49
CA VAL A 412 5.46 -13.73 8.03
C VAL A 412 5.92 -14.99 7.29
N SER A 413 6.47 -16.01 7.96
CA SER A 413 6.94 -17.23 7.28
C SER A 413 5.82 -17.94 6.52
N SER A 414 4.59 -17.89 7.05
CA SER A 414 3.40 -18.48 6.42
C SER A 414 3.12 -17.99 5.00
N LEU A 415 3.63 -16.80 4.66
CA LEU A 415 3.53 -16.18 3.34
C LEU A 415 4.30 -16.93 2.26
N LEU A 416 5.33 -17.67 2.64
CA LEU A 416 6.21 -18.44 1.76
C LEU A 416 5.81 -19.92 1.67
N ASN A 417 4.64 -20.28 2.20
CA ASN A 417 4.11 -21.62 2.02
C ASN A 417 3.85 -21.91 0.53
N PRO A 418 4.38 -23.03 -0.02
CA PRO A 418 4.20 -23.35 -1.44
C PRO A 418 2.78 -23.82 -1.77
N SER A 419 1.97 -24.19 -0.77
CA SER A 419 0.58 -24.59 -0.94
C SER A 419 -0.26 -24.25 0.30
N SER A 420 -1.58 -24.44 0.23
CA SER A 420 -2.47 -24.47 1.42
C SER A 420 -2.30 -25.73 2.27
N PHE A 421 -1.49 -26.70 1.82
CA PHE A 421 -1.32 -28.00 2.46
C PHE A 421 0.17 -28.35 2.55
N PRO A 422 1.00 -27.51 3.19
CA PRO A 422 2.43 -27.75 3.25
C PRO A 422 2.72 -29.05 4.01
N THR A 423 3.66 -29.84 3.51
CA THR A 423 4.21 -31.00 4.24
C THR A 423 5.19 -30.52 5.32
N SER A 424 5.57 -31.41 6.25
CA SER A 424 6.62 -31.11 7.23
C SER A 424 7.93 -30.67 6.55
N ASP A 425 8.31 -31.35 5.47
CA ASP A 425 9.50 -31.02 4.68
C ASP A 425 9.39 -29.64 4.00
N ASP A 426 8.19 -29.22 3.60
CA ASP A 426 7.97 -27.87 3.06
C ASP A 426 8.14 -26.80 4.14
N ILE A 427 7.62 -27.07 5.35
CA ILE A 427 7.73 -26.19 6.51
C ILE A 427 9.21 -26.03 6.92
N GLU A 428 9.95 -27.13 7.05
CA GLU A 428 11.36 -27.10 7.43
C GLU A 428 12.21 -26.34 6.38
N ARG A 429 11.98 -26.60 5.09
CA ARG A 429 12.68 -25.88 4.00
C ARG A 429 12.37 -24.39 4.01
N ARG A 430 11.09 -24.03 4.21
CA ARG A 430 10.63 -22.65 4.30
C ARG A 430 11.27 -21.93 5.48
N ASP A 431 11.22 -22.52 6.68
CA ASP A 431 11.73 -21.88 7.89
C ASP A 431 13.24 -21.71 7.84
N LYS A 432 13.95 -22.69 7.29
CA LYS A 432 15.38 -22.55 6.98
C LYS A 432 15.62 -21.37 6.02
N TRP A 433 14.88 -21.29 4.92
CA TRP A 433 15.03 -20.20 3.96
C TRP A 433 14.76 -18.83 4.59
N VAL A 434 13.70 -18.70 5.39
CA VAL A 434 13.36 -17.47 6.14
C VAL A 434 14.50 -17.08 7.07
N SER A 435 15.05 -18.03 7.82
CA SER A 435 16.16 -17.74 8.74
C SER A 435 17.41 -17.22 8.03
N GLU A 436 17.68 -17.69 6.80
CA GLU A 436 18.87 -17.37 6.01
C GLU A 436 18.71 -16.11 5.14
N HIS A 437 17.51 -15.79 4.67
CA HIS A 437 17.30 -14.77 3.61
C HIS A 437 16.37 -13.62 3.99
N VAL A 438 15.56 -13.77 5.05
CA VAL A 438 14.63 -12.73 5.51
C VAL A 438 15.26 -11.95 6.66
N GLU A 439 15.40 -10.65 6.46
CA GLU A 439 15.86 -9.71 7.48
C GLU A 439 14.66 -8.92 8.02
N VAL A 440 14.63 -8.71 9.34
CA VAL A 440 13.60 -7.91 10.01
C VAL A 440 14.27 -6.77 10.75
N GLU A 441 13.87 -5.55 10.43
CA GLU A 441 14.32 -4.32 11.07
C GLU A 441 13.11 -3.69 11.77
N ILE A 442 13.27 -3.28 13.03
CA ILE A 442 12.18 -2.69 13.83
C ILE A 442 12.62 -1.31 14.28
N TYR A 443 11.87 -0.30 13.87
CA TYR A 443 12.16 1.11 14.13
C TYR A 443 11.09 1.74 15.00
N GLU A 444 11.50 2.46 16.04
CA GLU A 444 10.58 3.28 16.82
C GLU A 444 10.42 4.66 16.18
N VAL A 445 9.16 5.08 16.03
CA VAL A 445 8.80 6.44 15.61
C VAL A 445 8.10 7.10 16.79
N ARG A 446 8.91 7.76 17.61
CA ARG A 446 8.57 8.29 18.93
C ARG A 446 7.45 9.33 18.87
N GLY A 447 7.49 10.22 17.88
CA GLY A 447 6.55 11.34 17.79
C GLY A 447 5.09 10.93 17.53
N ILE A 448 4.85 9.69 17.09
CA ILE A 448 3.52 9.08 16.93
C ILE A 448 3.35 7.76 17.71
N HIS A 449 4.26 7.45 18.64
CA HIS A 449 4.19 6.28 19.52
C HIS A 449 3.98 4.95 18.79
N SER A 450 4.75 4.70 17.73
CA SER A 450 4.55 3.54 16.86
C SER A 450 5.82 2.76 16.57
N LEU A 451 5.65 1.53 16.08
CA LEU A 451 6.70 0.75 15.45
C LEU A 451 6.53 0.78 13.93
N ASN A 452 7.63 0.99 13.20
CA ASN A 452 7.73 0.68 11.78
C ASN A 452 8.60 -0.57 11.61
N ILE A 453 8.01 -1.64 11.10
CA ILE A 453 8.67 -2.92 10.91
C ILE A 453 8.95 -3.08 9.42
N VAL A 454 10.20 -3.31 9.06
CA VAL A 454 10.62 -3.59 7.68
C VAL A 454 11.03 -5.05 7.59
N VAL A 455 10.48 -5.77 6.62
CA VAL A 455 10.79 -7.17 6.34
C VAL A 455 11.34 -7.26 4.91
N ARG A 456 12.60 -7.67 4.79
CA ARG A 456 13.30 -7.79 3.51
C ARG A 456 13.06 -9.14 2.86
N ASN A 457 13.00 -9.17 1.53
CA ASN A 457 12.92 -10.39 0.72
C ASN A 457 11.75 -11.33 1.08
N ILE A 458 10.53 -10.81 1.21
CA ILE A 458 9.37 -11.59 1.68
C ILE A 458 8.19 -11.61 0.70
N LEU A 459 8.22 -10.78 -0.35
CA LEU A 459 7.11 -10.61 -1.28
C LEU A 459 7.19 -11.51 -2.52
N ASP A 460 8.08 -12.50 -2.54
CA ASP A 460 8.28 -13.42 -3.68
C ASP A 460 8.73 -12.67 -4.95
N GLY A 461 9.68 -11.75 -4.77
CA GLY A 461 10.25 -10.87 -5.79
C GLY A 461 9.46 -9.59 -6.06
N GLY A 462 8.45 -9.29 -5.24
CA GLY A 462 7.69 -8.05 -5.29
C GLY A 462 6.61 -7.98 -6.37
N VAL A 463 5.92 -6.85 -6.46
CA VAL A 463 4.71 -6.62 -7.29
C VAL A 463 4.76 -7.23 -8.69
N ASN A 464 5.93 -7.10 -9.33
CA ASN A 464 6.10 -7.49 -10.73
C ASN A 464 6.15 -9.00 -10.94
N CYS A 465 6.77 -9.76 -10.04
CA CYS A 465 6.94 -11.21 -10.22
C CYS A 465 6.35 -12.09 -9.10
N SER A 466 5.85 -11.48 -8.04
CA SER A 466 5.18 -12.19 -6.95
C SER A 466 4.11 -13.12 -7.50
N ARG A 467 4.16 -14.39 -7.09
CA ARG A 467 3.15 -15.37 -7.46
C ARG A 467 1.90 -15.25 -6.59
N ARG A 468 1.92 -14.42 -5.55
CA ARG A 468 0.80 -14.20 -4.64
C ARG A 468 -0.37 -13.45 -5.30
N ILE A 469 -1.54 -13.53 -4.67
CA ILE A 469 -2.73 -12.78 -5.09
C ILE A 469 -2.58 -11.29 -4.77
N ASP A 470 -2.24 -10.98 -3.51
CA ASP A 470 -1.84 -9.66 -3.07
C ASP A 470 -0.34 -9.50 -3.28
N ARG A 471 0.04 -9.00 -4.45
CA ARG A 471 1.45 -8.80 -4.84
C ARG A 471 2.07 -7.56 -4.22
N HIS A 472 1.23 -6.62 -3.78
CA HIS A 472 1.65 -5.40 -3.09
C HIS A 472 1.78 -5.63 -1.57
N GLY A 473 1.22 -6.72 -1.05
CA GLY A 473 1.23 -7.00 0.38
C GLY A 473 0.40 -6.00 1.20
N LYS A 474 -0.55 -5.28 0.59
CA LYS A 474 -1.36 -4.27 1.32
C LYS A 474 -2.22 -4.91 2.41
N THR A 475 -2.65 -6.14 2.20
CA THR A 475 -3.44 -6.93 3.18
C THR A 475 -2.59 -7.51 4.31
N LEU A 476 -1.26 -7.37 4.25
CA LEU A 476 -0.36 -7.94 5.26
C LEU A 476 -0.39 -7.19 6.60
N SER A 477 -0.95 -5.99 6.64
CA SER A 477 -1.33 -5.35 7.91
C SER A 477 -2.26 -6.28 8.71
N ASP A 478 -3.22 -6.94 8.07
CA ASP A 478 -4.18 -7.81 8.75
C ASP A 478 -3.57 -9.13 9.21
N LEU A 479 -2.55 -9.63 8.51
CA LEU A 479 -1.75 -10.77 8.98
C LEU A 479 -1.13 -10.48 10.36
N ILE A 480 -0.67 -9.25 10.57
CA ILE A 480 -0.10 -8.83 11.85
C ILE A 480 -1.22 -8.54 12.85
N LEU A 481 -2.23 -7.75 12.46
CA LEU A 481 -3.31 -7.34 13.36
C LEU A 481 -4.14 -8.53 13.89
N CYS A 482 -4.27 -9.63 13.13
CA CYS A 482 -4.99 -10.82 13.60
C CYS A 482 -4.21 -11.65 14.64
N GLN A 483 -2.94 -11.34 14.90
CA GLN A 483 -2.15 -12.07 15.90
C GLN A 483 -2.64 -11.74 17.32
N LYS A 484 -2.84 -12.79 18.11
CA LYS A 484 -3.22 -12.69 19.51
C LYS A 484 -1.98 -12.59 20.39
N VAL A 485 -1.87 -11.50 21.16
CA VAL A 485 -0.74 -11.22 22.05
C VAL A 485 -1.20 -11.09 23.49
N LEU A 486 -0.34 -11.50 24.42
CA LEU A 486 -0.52 -11.26 25.85
C LEU A 486 0.37 -10.08 26.23
N LEU A 487 -0.23 -8.92 26.50
CA LEU A 487 0.52 -7.73 26.85
C LEU A 487 1.06 -7.81 28.29
N PRO A 488 2.36 -7.58 28.52
CA PRO A 488 2.92 -7.55 29.87
C PRO A 488 2.39 -6.33 30.65
N LEU A 489 2.53 -6.39 31.98
CA LEU A 489 2.30 -5.24 32.87
C LEU A 489 3.27 -4.08 32.59
#